data_AF-A0A8H7K4W8-F1
#
_entry.id   AF-A0A8H7K4W8-F1
#
_cell.length_a   1.000
_cell.length_b   1.000
_cell.length_c   1.000
_cell.angle_alpha   90.00
_cell.angle_beta   90.00
_cell.angle_gamma   90.00
#
_symmetry.space_group_name_H-M   'P 1'
#
loop_
_entity.id
_entity.type
_entity.pdbx_description
1 polymer ?
#
loop_
_entity_poly.entity_id
_entity_poly.type
_entity_poly.pdbx_seq_one_letter_code
_entity_poly.pdbx_strand_id
1 'polypeptide(L)'
;MSPQGSCEWQLEDMKSQEENLAFCLDLVQESTSGACGKDGSGVGIAAAITQLLFFELFTNHNSNGWQAHLRVLVRLFKHVYTRDLINIGLSDQSRSILMGREELQNHSPEVREEVMGFRTIAGSIVWLDIIFSVTSGGAPSSWPDPLFSNDSACQVRLQDIMGCQNWVMTQIGRIADFHKQMTLASEHRCEEYMQIVEAIHNDIQIGLANLGPPDLMSPMIDIDSPGPELVVLITYLYAQTALIYLHLILHGFKDFQHVKAPITIVTNYVRRGIKPDFRPALVLPFYICGSVVDEGDRDLFRSVLSGPP
;
A
#
# COMPACT_ATOMS: atom_id res chain seq x y z
N MET A 1 7.40 -44.82 6.95
CA MET A 1 7.80 -43.47 7.36
C MET A 1 6.53 -42.70 7.64
N SER A 2 6.35 -42.29 8.89
CA SER A 2 5.08 -41.93 9.52
C SER A 2 4.57 -40.54 9.11
N PRO A 3 3.26 -40.34 8.93
CA PRO A 3 2.66 -39.02 8.63
C PRO A 3 2.57 -38.07 9.83
N GLN A 4 3.22 -38.40 10.96
CA GLN A 4 3.10 -37.65 12.23
C GLN A 4 3.83 -36.30 12.24
N GLY A 5 4.88 -36.13 11.43
CA GLY A 5 5.64 -34.88 11.41
C GLY A 5 4.88 -33.68 10.82
N SER A 6 3.86 -33.89 9.98
CA SER A 6 3.14 -32.79 9.32
C SER A 6 2.14 -32.07 10.23
N CYS A 7 1.63 -32.75 11.28
CA CYS A 7 0.56 -32.22 12.12
C CYS A 7 1.11 -31.34 13.26
N GLU A 8 2.34 -31.61 13.69
CA GLU A 8 3.01 -30.90 14.79
C GLU A 8 3.41 -29.48 14.38
N TRP A 9 3.99 -29.30 13.18
CA TRP A 9 4.30 -27.97 12.62
C TRP A 9 3.05 -27.12 12.39
N GLN A 10 1.93 -27.74 12.01
CA GLN A 10 0.65 -27.04 11.83
C GLN A 10 0.06 -26.58 13.16
N LEU A 11 0.25 -27.35 14.23
CA LEU A 11 -0.20 -26.99 15.58
C LEU A 11 0.65 -25.88 16.19
N GLU A 12 1.96 -25.88 15.95
CA GLU A 12 2.86 -24.81 16.40
C GLU A 12 2.60 -23.49 15.65
N ASP A 13 2.38 -23.55 14.33
CA ASP A 13 2.01 -22.38 13.52
C ASP A 13 0.67 -21.77 13.95
N MET A 14 -0.33 -22.63 14.19
CA MET A 14 -1.66 -22.21 14.65
C MET A 14 -1.60 -21.60 16.07
N LYS A 15 -0.76 -22.15 16.95
CA LYS A 15 -0.55 -21.61 18.30
C LYS A 15 0.20 -20.28 18.28
N SER A 16 1.21 -20.14 17.41
CA SER A 16 1.89 -18.86 17.20
C SER A 16 0.94 -17.80 16.62
N GLN A 17 0.03 -18.19 15.73
CA GLN A 17 -1.02 -17.31 15.21
C GLN A 17 -2.00 -16.88 16.31
N GLU A 18 -2.42 -17.79 17.20
CA GLU A 18 -3.29 -17.47 18.34
C GLU A 18 -2.61 -16.53 19.36
N GLU A 19 -1.33 -16.73 19.65
CA GLU A 19 -0.55 -15.86 20.55
C GLU A 19 -0.34 -14.46 19.92
N ASN A 20 -0.03 -14.40 18.63
CA ASN A 20 0.03 -13.14 17.88
C ASN A 20 -1.34 -12.45 17.80
N LEU A 21 -2.43 -13.23 17.71
CA LEU A 21 -3.81 -12.74 17.71
C LEU A 21 -4.18 -12.14 19.08
N ALA A 22 -3.85 -12.80 20.18
CA ALA A 22 -4.06 -12.27 21.52
C ALA A 22 -3.28 -10.97 21.72
N PHE A 23 -2.02 -10.93 21.30
CA PHE A 23 -1.18 -9.74 21.36
C PHE A 23 -1.74 -8.59 20.51
N CYS A 24 -2.14 -8.85 19.27
CA CYS A 24 -2.76 -7.85 18.40
C CYS A 24 -4.08 -7.33 18.96
N LEU A 25 -4.94 -8.21 19.51
CA LEU A 25 -6.18 -7.80 20.15
C LEU A 25 -5.95 -7.01 21.43
N ASP A 26 -4.95 -7.37 22.23
CA ASP A 26 -4.58 -6.61 23.42
C ASP A 26 -4.06 -5.22 23.03
N LEU A 27 -3.25 -5.12 21.97
CA LEU A 27 -2.83 -3.84 21.38
C LEU A 27 -4.00 -3.04 20.79
N VAL A 28 -4.94 -3.69 20.12
CA VAL A 28 -6.19 -3.06 19.63
C VAL A 28 -7.00 -2.56 20.82
N GLN A 29 -7.15 -3.36 21.87
CA GLN A 29 -7.94 -3.02 23.04
C GLN A 29 -7.29 -1.90 23.86
N GLU A 30 -5.97 -1.94 24.01
CA GLU A 30 -5.19 -0.89 24.66
C GLU A 30 -5.25 0.42 23.86
N SER A 31 -5.01 0.36 22.55
CA SER A 31 -5.09 1.54 21.67
C SER A 31 -6.50 2.09 21.55
N THR A 32 -7.55 1.25 21.51
CA THR A 32 -8.95 1.70 21.50
C THR A 32 -9.39 2.22 22.85
N SER A 33 -8.92 1.67 23.97
CA SER A 33 -9.24 2.19 25.31
C SER A 33 -8.57 3.55 25.60
N GLY A 34 -7.43 3.83 24.95
CA GLY A 34 -6.76 5.14 24.98
C GLY A 34 -7.28 6.15 23.94
N ALA A 35 -7.57 5.70 22.71
CA ALA A 35 -7.99 6.56 21.59
C ALA A 35 -9.50 6.83 21.56
N CYS A 36 -10.32 5.92 22.08
CA CYS A 36 -11.71 6.20 22.45
C CYS A 36 -11.72 6.82 23.85
N GLY A 37 -11.31 8.09 23.94
CA GLY A 37 -11.77 8.95 25.03
C GLY A 37 -13.31 8.89 25.13
N LYS A 38 -13.85 9.33 26.28
CA LYS A 38 -15.27 9.19 26.70
C LYS A 38 -16.36 9.52 25.67
N ASP A 39 -16.03 10.09 24.51
CA ASP A 39 -16.94 10.52 23.44
C ASP A 39 -16.80 9.77 22.10
N GLY A 40 -16.02 8.69 21.98
CA GLY A 40 -16.01 7.85 20.77
C GLY A 40 -15.54 8.58 19.50
N SER A 41 -14.27 9.00 19.50
CA SER A 41 -13.65 9.73 18.38
C SER A 41 -13.67 8.92 17.08
N GLY A 42 -14.03 9.54 15.95
CA GLY A 42 -14.04 8.88 14.64
C GLY A 42 -12.67 8.34 14.21
N VAL A 43 -11.57 8.87 14.78
CA VAL A 43 -10.20 8.38 14.59
C VAL A 43 -10.01 7.05 15.29
N GLY A 44 -10.50 6.89 16.53
CA GLY A 44 -10.45 5.63 17.26
C GLY A 44 -11.20 4.50 16.54
N ILE A 45 -12.37 4.82 15.96
CA ILE A 45 -13.14 3.87 15.13
C ILE A 45 -12.36 3.50 13.87
N ALA A 46 -11.78 4.48 13.17
CA ALA A 46 -10.99 4.22 11.96
C ALA A 46 -9.74 3.40 12.27
N ALA A 47 -9.06 3.66 13.39
CA ALA A 47 -7.92 2.89 13.88
C ALA A 47 -8.32 1.43 14.16
N ALA A 48 -9.43 1.22 14.88
CA ALA A 48 -9.94 -0.12 15.19
C ALA A 48 -10.31 -0.90 13.92
N ILE A 49 -10.96 -0.26 12.95
CA ILE A 49 -11.29 -0.91 11.67
C ILE A 49 -10.03 -1.19 10.85
N THR A 50 -9.04 -0.28 10.82
CA THR A 50 -7.76 -0.51 10.16
C THR A 50 -7.01 -1.69 10.79
N GLN A 51 -6.99 -1.80 12.11
CA GLN A 51 -6.38 -2.93 12.81
C GLN A 51 -7.13 -4.25 12.52
N LEU A 52 -8.47 -4.22 12.55
CA LEU A 52 -9.30 -5.38 12.18
C LEU A 52 -9.05 -5.81 10.73
N LEU A 53 -8.86 -4.85 9.81
CA LEU A 53 -8.54 -5.13 8.41
C LEU A 53 -7.20 -5.85 8.27
N PHE A 54 -6.14 -5.33 8.91
CA PHE A 54 -4.85 -6.02 8.89
C PHE A 54 -4.95 -7.40 9.52
N PHE A 55 -5.68 -7.53 10.63
CA PHE A 55 -5.94 -8.81 11.26
C PHE A 55 -6.60 -9.82 10.30
N GLU A 56 -7.69 -9.43 9.62
CA GLU A 56 -8.39 -10.30 8.67
C GLU A 56 -7.53 -10.64 7.44
N LEU A 57 -6.69 -9.70 6.99
CA LEU A 57 -5.75 -9.92 5.90
C LEU A 57 -4.66 -10.94 6.25
N PHE A 58 -4.14 -10.90 7.48
CA PHE A 58 -3.02 -11.74 7.90
C PHE A 58 -3.42 -13.08 8.52
N THR A 59 -4.63 -13.21 9.06
CA THR A 59 -5.11 -14.47 9.67
C THR A 59 -5.76 -15.45 8.70
N ASN A 60 -5.88 -15.07 7.42
CA ASN A 60 -6.35 -15.93 6.32
C ASN A 60 -7.63 -16.72 6.66
N HIS A 61 -8.53 -16.12 7.44
CA HIS A 61 -9.87 -16.65 7.56
C HIS A 61 -10.55 -16.40 6.22
N ASN A 62 -11.00 -17.48 5.55
CA ASN A 62 -11.66 -17.56 4.23
C ASN A 62 -12.96 -16.73 4.07
N SER A 63 -13.09 -15.62 4.80
CA SER A 63 -14.16 -14.66 4.70
C SER A 63 -13.72 -13.49 3.82
N ASN A 64 -14.55 -13.12 2.85
CA ASN A 64 -14.40 -11.87 2.09
C ASN A 64 -14.76 -10.63 2.95
N GLY A 65 -14.73 -10.74 4.29
CA GLY A 65 -15.13 -9.72 5.25
C GLY A 65 -14.28 -8.46 5.16
N TRP A 66 -12.96 -8.62 5.02
CA TRP A 66 -12.03 -7.51 4.91
C TRP A 66 -12.34 -6.57 3.74
N GLN A 67 -12.83 -7.10 2.61
CA GLN A 67 -13.21 -6.26 1.48
C GLN A 67 -14.43 -5.38 1.78
N ALA A 68 -15.37 -5.89 2.58
CA ALA A 68 -16.53 -5.13 3.03
C ALA A 68 -16.11 -4.06 4.04
N HIS A 69 -15.24 -4.41 5.00
CA HIS A 69 -14.69 -3.49 5.98
C HIS A 69 -13.88 -2.36 5.31
N LEU A 70 -13.05 -2.67 4.32
CA LEU A 70 -12.27 -1.67 3.58
C LEU A 70 -13.18 -0.70 2.85
N ARG A 71 -14.23 -1.19 2.17
CA ARG A 71 -15.22 -0.34 1.50
C ARG A 71 -15.96 0.58 2.47
N VAL A 72 -16.32 0.10 3.66
CA VAL A 72 -16.93 0.93 4.71
C VAL A 72 -15.94 1.99 5.18
N LEU A 73 -14.70 1.59 5.47
CA LEU A 73 -13.66 2.49 5.96
C LEU A 73 -13.33 3.59 4.96
N VAL A 74 -13.17 3.27 3.67
CA VAL A 74 -12.95 4.24 2.60
C VAL A 74 -14.09 5.26 2.52
N ARG A 75 -15.35 4.81 2.59
CA ARG A 75 -16.52 5.71 2.56
C ARG A 75 -16.59 6.59 3.79
N LEU A 76 -16.39 6.01 4.97
CA LEU A 76 -16.39 6.73 6.23
C LEU A 76 -15.32 7.82 6.22
N PHE A 77 -14.08 7.45 5.88
CA PHE A 77 -12.95 8.38 5.89
C PHE A 77 -13.14 9.54 4.92
N LYS A 78 -13.64 9.27 3.71
CA LYS A 78 -14.00 10.32 2.74
C LYS A 78 -15.05 11.27 3.27
N HIS A 79 -16.13 10.73 3.82
CA HIS A 79 -17.22 11.54 4.37
C HIS A 79 -16.69 12.44 5.49
N VAL A 80 -15.94 11.83 6.40
CA VAL A 80 -15.31 12.46 7.55
C VAL A 80 -14.34 13.58 7.13
N TYR A 81 -13.43 13.32 6.20
CA TYR A 81 -12.47 14.32 5.72
C TYR A 81 -13.15 15.48 4.97
N THR A 82 -14.20 15.20 4.19
CA THR A 82 -14.83 16.22 3.33
C THR A 82 -15.90 17.05 4.03
N ARG A 83 -16.55 16.55 5.07
CA ARG A 83 -17.74 17.18 5.66
C ARG A 83 -17.68 17.37 7.17
N ASP A 84 -16.96 16.50 7.88
CA ASP A 84 -17.18 16.32 9.33
C ASP A 84 -15.87 16.21 10.13
N LEU A 85 -14.79 16.86 9.68
CA LEU A 85 -13.54 16.95 10.47
C LEU A 85 -13.78 17.45 11.90
N ILE A 86 -14.84 18.23 12.10
CA ILE A 86 -15.29 18.77 13.40
C ILE A 86 -15.74 17.66 14.37
N ASN A 87 -16.28 16.55 13.87
CA ASN A 87 -16.94 15.51 14.67
C ASN A 87 -16.04 14.29 14.95
N ILE A 88 -14.75 14.33 14.59
CA ILE A 88 -13.83 13.19 14.70
C ILE A 88 -13.13 13.12 16.07
N GLY A 89 -13.47 14.02 17.01
CA GLY A 89 -12.76 14.08 18.29
C GLY A 89 -11.30 14.52 18.17
N LEU A 90 -10.95 15.23 17.10
CA LEU A 90 -9.65 15.88 16.93
C LEU A 90 -9.67 17.25 17.60
N SER A 91 -8.56 17.64 18.25
CA SER A 91 -8.41 19.00 18.76
C SER A 91 -8.51 20.05 17.63
N ASP A 92 -8.96 21.26 17.96
CA ASP A 92 -9.08 22.38 17.00
C ASP A 92 -7.75 22.67 16.28
N GLN A 93 -6.65 22.51 17.00
CA GLN A 93 -5.28 22.67 16.49
C GLN A 93 -4.93 21.57 15.47
N SER A 94 -5.17 20.30 15.81
CA SER A 94 -4.99 19.18 14.88
C SER A 94 -5.81 19.36 13.61
N ARG A 95 -7.06 19.84 13.74
CA ARG A 95 -7.93 20.14 12.59
C ARG A 95 -7.38 21.27 11.73
N SER A 96 -6.85 22.33 12.34
CA SER A 96 -6.23 23.45 11.62
C SER A 96 -5.03 22.99 10.77
N ILE A 97 -4.19 22.13 11.33
CA ILE A 97 -3.02 21.54 10.64
C ILE A 97 -3.46 20.65 9.47
N LEU A 98 -4.44 19.75 9.68
CA LEU A 98 -4.95 18.86 8.64
C LEU A 98 -5.65 19.60 7.49
N MET A 99 -6.18 20.79 7.78
CA MET A 99 -6.74 21.71 6.77
C MET A 99 -5.67 22.57 6.09
N GLY A 100 -4.39 22.36 6.37
CA GLY A 100 -3.27 23.09 5.78
C GLY A 100 -3.15 24.54 6.24
N ARG A 101 -3.71 24.89 7.40
CA ARG A 101 -3.70 26.27 7.92
C ARG A 101 -2.50 26.56 8.83
N GLU A 102 -1.91 25.53 9.42
CA GLU A 102 -0.85 25.62 10.42
C GLU A 102 0.22 24.53 10.18
N GLU A 103 1.46 24.82 10.60
CA GLU A 103 2.60 23.90 10.47
C GLU A 103 2.74 23.01 11.71
N LEU A 104 2.93 21.70 11.52
CA LEU A 104 2.98 20.70 12.60
C LEU A 104 4.12 20.93 13.63
N GLN A 105 5.26 21.48 13.21
CA GLN A 105 6.51 21.46 14.00
C GLN A 105 6.43 22.27 15.31
N ASN A 106 5.53 23.24 15.40
CA ASN A 106 5.45 24.18 16.52
C ASN A 106 4.38 23.80 17.57
N HIS A 107 3.76 22.63 17.44
CA HIS A 107 2.67 22.20 18.32
C HIS A 107 3.12 21.23 19.41
N SER A 108 2.27 21.08 20.44
CA SER A 108 2.52 20.18 21.55
C SER A 108 2.66 18.73 21.08
N PRO A 109 3.35 17.86 21.84
CA PRO A 109 3.46 16.44 21.53
C PRO A 109 2.12 15.76 21.24
N GLU A 110 1.08 16.10 22.00
CA GLU A 110 -0.26 15.51 21.90
C GLU A 110 -0.93 15.83 20.56
N VAL A 111 -0.89 17.10 20.14
CA VAL A 111 -1.41 17.55 18.83
C VAL A 111 -0.64 16.88 17.70
N ARG A 112 0.68 16.74 17.86
CA ARG A 112 1.50 16.06 16.84
C ARG A 112 1.13 14.60 16.72
N GLU A 113 0.93 13.91 17.84
CA GLU A 113 0.50 12.51 17.87
C GLU A 113 -0.87 12.32 17.22
N GLU A 114 -1.86 13.19 17.52
CA GLU A 114 -3.17 13.17 16.88
C GLU A 114 -3.08 13.30 15.35
N VAL A 115 -2.31 14.28 14.87
CA VAL A 115 -2.13 14.52 13.42
C VAL A 115 -1.39 13.38 12.75
N MET A 116 -0.33 12.85 13.37
CA MET A 116 0.41 11.70 12.85
C MET A 116 -0.47 10.46 12.79
N GLY A 117 -1.22 10.16 13.85
CA GLY A 117 -2.15 9.03 13.89
C GLY A 117 -3.21 9.12 12.80
N PHE A 118 -3.80 10.30 12.60
CA PHE A 118 -4.75 10.53 11.51
C PHE A 118 -4.13 10.28 10.13
N ARG A 119 -2.94 10.85 9.88
CA ARG A 119 -2.22 10.70 8.60
C ARG A 119 -1.84 9.25 8.31
N THR A 120 -1.40 8.51 9.33
CA THR A 120 -1.08 7.08 9.23
C THR A 120 -2.32 6.28 8.84
N ILE A 121 -3.43 6.47 9.54
CA ILE A 121 -4.69 5.77 9.22
C ILE A 121 -5.15 6.13 7.80
N ALA A 122 -5.16 7.41 7.44
CA ALA A 122 -5.53 7.86 6.12
C ALA A 122 -4.68 7.19 5.02
N GLY A 123 -3.36 7.17 5.20
CA GLY A 123 -2.46 6.60 4.22
C GLY A 123 -2.54 5.09 4.12
N SER A 124 -2.74 4.37 5.24
CA SER A 124 -3.04 2.94 5.19
C SER A 124 -4.32 2.65 4.40
N ILE A 125 -5.36 3.47 4.56
CA ILE A 125 -6.61 3.31 3.80
C ILE A 125 -6.39 3.56 2.31
N VAL A 126 -5.70 4.65 1.94
CA VAL A 126 -5.36 4.97 0.54
C VAL A 126 -4.55 3.82 -0.08
N TRP A 127 -3.54 3.34 0.64
CA TRP A 127 -2.68 2.25 0.19
C TRP A 127 -3.48 0.95 -0.06
N LEU A 128 -4.30 0.53 0.91
CA LEU A 128 -5.13 -0.67 0.79
C LEU A 128 -6.19 -0.54 -0.31
N ASP A 129 -6.80 0.63 -0.47
CA ASP A 129 -7.78 0.91 -1.53
C ASP A 129 -7.15 0.78 -2.92
N ILE A 130 -5.91 1.28 -3.11
CA ILE A 130 -5.17 1.10 -4.37
C ILE A 130 -4.82 -0.38 -4.60
N ILE A 131 -4.26 -1.07 -3.61
CA ILE A 131 -3.92 -2.50 -3.74
C ILE A 131 -5.16 -3.32 -4.08
N PHE A 132 -6.27 -3.08 -3.37
CA PHE A 132 -7.52 -3.78 -3.62
C PHE A 132 -8.04 -3.52 -5.03
N SER A 133 -7.93 -2.29 -5.53
CA SER A 133 -8.35 -1.93 -6.87
C SER A 133 -7.53 -2.66 -7.95
N VAL A 134 -6.21 -2.71 -7.78
CA VAL A 134 -5.32 -3.46 -8.68
C VAL A 134 -5.66 -4.96 -8.69
N THR A 135 -5.81 -5.56 -7.51
CA THR A 135 -6.01 -7.01 -7.37
C THR A 135 -7.41 -7.48 -7.74
N SER A 136 -8.42 -6.59 -7.65
CA SER A 136 -9.81 -6.89 -8.03
C SER A 136 -10.21 -6.44 -9.44
N GLY A 137 -9.33 -5.74 -10.17
CA GLY A 137 -9.68 -5.09 -11.44
C GLY A 137 -10.69 -3.95 -11.26
N GLY A 138 -10.68 -3.31 -10.09
CA GLY A 138 -11.49 -2.15 -9.74
C GLY A 138 -10.78 -0.82 -10.00
N ALA A 139 -11.46 0.27 -9.63
CA ALA A 139 -10.88 1.61 -9.60
C ALA A 139 -10.73 2.07 -8.14
N PRO A 140 -9.60 2.68 -7.77
CA PRO A 140 -9.46 3.26 -6.45
C PRO A 140 -10.43 4.41 -6.26
N SER A 141 -10.70 4.69 -5.01
CA SER A 141 -11.50 5.82 -4.61
C SER A 141 -10.78 7.13 -4.96
N SER A 142 -11.51 8.10 -5.54
CA SER A 142 -10.97 9.47 -5.72
C SER A 142 -10.74 10.13 -4.35
N TRP A 143 -9.48 10.34 -3.98
CA TRP A 143 -9.09 10.97 -2.72
C TRP A 143 -8.90 12.49 -2.91
N PRO A 144 -9.22 13.32 -1.91
CA PRO A 144 -9.03 14.77 -2.01
C PRO A 144 -7.54 15.15 -2.15
N ASP A 145 -7.22 16.08 -3.05
CA ASP A 145 -5.82 16.48 -3.34
C ASP A 145 -5.00 16.90 -2.10
N PRO A 146 -5.54 17.61 -1.09
CA PRO A 146 -4.76 17.94 0.09
C PRO A 146 -4.45 16.71 0.96
N LEU A 147 -5.27 15.66 0.86
CA LEU A 147 -5.05 14.41 1.58
C LEU A 147 -4.00 13.54 0.90
N PHE A 148 -4.15 13.35 -0.41
CA PHE A 148 -3.27 12.49 -1.20
C PHE A 148 -2.96 13.13 -2.55
N SER A 149 -1.73 13.63 -2.68
CA SER A 149 -1.17 14.18 -3.91
C SER A 149 0.34 13.99 -3.92
N ASN A 150 0.96 14.46 -5.01
CA ASN A 150 2.41 14.44 -5.18
C ASN A 150 3.08 15.73 -4.68
N ASP A 151 2.30 16.67 -4.12
CA ASP A 151 2.80 17.94 -3.59
C ASP A 151 3.50 17.73 -2.24
N SER A 152 4.55 18.51 -1.99
CA SER A 152 5.14 18.71 -0.66
C SER A 152 4.14 19.12 0.43
N ALA A 153 3.05 19.80 0.06
CA ALA A 153 1.98 20.19 0.97
C ALA A 153 0.99 19.05 1.28
N CYS A 154 1.15 17.88 0.67
CA CYS A 154 0.30 16.71 0.89
C CYS A 154 0.35 16.25 2.35
N GLN A 155 -0.83 16.01 2.93
CA GLN A 155 -0.95 15.60 4.33
C GLN A 155 -0.46 14.16 4.55
N VAL A 156 -0.75 13.25 3.63
CA VAL A 156 -0.34 11.84 3.73
C VAL A 156 0.92 11.58 2.92
N ARG A 157 1.92 10.96 3.54
CA ARG A 157 3.16 10.53 2.87
C ARG A 157 3.29 9.02 3.00
N LEU A 158 3.01 8.30 1.92
CA LEU A 158 3.07 6.83 1.90
C LEU A 158 4.47 6.28 2.13
N GLN A 159 5.52 7.07 1.89
CA GLN A 159 6.89 6.68 2.22
C GLN A 159 7.10 6.47 3.73
N ASP A 160 6.33 7.17 4.56
CA ASP A 160 6.40 7.07 6.02
C ASP A 160 5.56 5.87 6.54
N ILE A 161 4.80 5.21 5.66
CA ILE A 161 3.86 4.12 6.01
C ILE A 161 4.29 2.78 5.40
N MET A 162 4.60 2.78 4.10
CA MET A 162 4.93 1.59 3.31
C MET A 162 6.29 1.71 2.59
N GLY A 163 7.04 2.79 2.83
CA GLY A 163 8.34 3.01 2.19
C GLY A 163 8.30 3.44 0.72
N CYS A 164 7.12 3.66 0.13
CA CYS A 164 6.97 4.07 -1.28
C CYS A 164 6.48 5.51 -1.40
N GLN A 165 7.13 6.32 -2.23
CA GLN A 165 6.70 7.70 -2.48
C GLN A 165 5.33 7.77 -3.17
N ASN A 166 4.52 8.77 -2.79
CA ASN A 166 3.14 8.96 -3.28
C ASN A 166 3.04 8.92 -4.81
N TRP A 167 3.99 9.54 -5.52
CA TRP A 167 3.90 9.68 -6.97
C TRP A 167 3.72 8.37 -7.70
N VAL A 168 4.39 7.29 -7.26
CA VAL A 168 4.26 5.99 -7.91
C VAL A 168 2.89 5.39 -7.63
N MET A 169 2.42 5.48 -6.39
CA MET A 169 1.12 4.97 -5.98
C MET A 169 -0.02 5.72 -6.67
N THR A 170 0.14 7.02 -6.90
CA THR A 170 -0.75 7.83 -7.75
C THR A 170 -0.83 7.26 -9.17
N GLN A 171 0.32 6.92 -9.79
CA GLN A 171 0.32 6.33 -11.13
C GLN A 171 -0.32 4.93 -11.15
N ILE A 172 -0.04 4.07 -10.17
CA ILE A 172 -0.67 2.75 -10.06
C ILE A 172 -2.19 2.88 -9.91
N GLY A 173 -2.65 3.83 -9.10
CA GLY A 173 -4.08 4.13 -8.96
C GLY A 173 -4.70 4.58 -10.28
N ARG A 174 -4.03 5.46 -11.04
CA ARG A 174 -4.45 5.87 -12.38
C ARG A 174 -4.51 4.71 -13.37
N ILE A 175 -3.56 3.78 -13.32
CA ILE A 175 -3.59 2.57 -14.16
C ILE A 175 -4.78 1.68 -13.81
N ALA A 176 -5.07 1.50 -12.51
CA ALA A 176 -6.23 0.71 -12.06
C ALA A 176 -7.56 1.35 -12.48
N ASP A 177 -7.70 2.67 -12.31
CA ASP A 177 -8.88 3.39 -12.80
C ASP A 177 -9.03 3.28 -14.32
N PHE A 178 -7.93 3.46 -15.07
CA PHE A 178 -7.92 3.26 -16.51
C PHE A 178 -8.33 1.83 -16.93
N HIS A 179 -7.82 0.80 -16.25
CA HIS A 179 -8.23 -0.59 -16.46
C HIS A 179 -9.75 -0.74 -16.27
N LYS A 180 -10.31 -0.17 -15.20
CA LYS A 180 -11.75 -0.21 -14.98
C LYS A 180 -12.52 0.48 -16.09
N GLN A 181 -12.07 1.65 -16.55
CA GLN A 181 -12.71 2.38 -17.65
C GLN A 181 -12.68 1.58 -18.96
N MET A 182 -11.55 0.95 -19.28
CA MET A 182 -11.40 0.08 -20.46
C MET A 182 -12.40 -1.08 -20.44
N THR A 183 -12.62 -1.71 -19.28
CA THR A 183 -13.59 -2.82 -19.18
C THR A 183 -15.05 -2.40 -19.34
N LEU A 184 -15.36 -1.11 -19.15
CA LEU A 184 -16.72 -0.59 -19.21
C LEU A 184 -17.06 0.09 -20.54
N ALA A 185 -16.07 0.38 -21.37
CA ALA A 185 -16.24 1.21 -22.55
C ALA A 185 -16.52 0.42 -23.83
N SER A 186 -17.17 1.08 -24.78
CA SER A 186 -17.30 0.63 -26.17
C SER A 186 -16.04 1.00 -26.97
N GLU A 187 -15.77 0.28 -28.06
CA GLU A 187 -14.55 0.33 -28.89
C GLU A 187 -14.16 1.72 -29.48
N HIS A 188 -14.90 2.79 -29.21
CA HIS A 188 -14.80 4.08 -29.91
C HIS A 188 -14.00 5.18 -29.16
N ARG A 189 -13.22 4.84 -28.11
CA ARG A 189 -12.48 5.82 -27.27
C ARG A 189 -10.95 5.73 -27.36
N CYS A 190 -10.41 5.13 -28.43
CA CYS A 190 -8.98 4.84 -28.53
C CYS A 190 -8.06 6.06 -28.40
N GLU A 191 -8.41 7.23 -28.94
CA GLU A 191 -7.54 8.41 -28.88
C GLU A 191 -7.40 8.99 -27.47
N GLU A 192 -8.50 9.11 -26.72
CA GLU A 192 -8.50 9.56 -25.32
C GLU A 192 -7.70 8.58 -24.44
N TYR A 193 -7.81 7.28 -24.71
CA TYR A 193 -7.06 6.25 -23.99
C TYR A 193 -5.57 6.33 -24.24
N MET A 194 -5.15 6.56 -25.48
CA MET A 194 -3.73 6.73 -25.80
C MET A 194 -3.14 7.95 -25.08
N GLN A 195 -3.88 9.06 -24.97
CA GLN A 195 -3.42 10.24 -24.24
C GLN A 195 -3.26 9.95 -22.74
N ILE A 196 -4.20 9.24 -22.12
CA ILE A 196 -4.10 8.85 -20.69
C ILE A 196 -2.90 7.93 -20.46
N VAL A 197 -2.72 6.93 -21.33
CA VAL A 197 -1.62 5.96 -21.27
C VAL A 197 -0.27 6.66 -21.41
N GLU A 198 -0.14 7.54 -22.41
CA GLU A 198 1.07 8.29 -22.66
C GLU A 198 1.41 9.21 -21.48
N ALA A 199 0.40 9.89 -20.92
CA ALA A 199 0.59 10.72 -19.74
C ALA A 199 1.08 9.91 -18.52
N ILE A 200 0.44 8.76 -18.22
CA ILE A 200 0.88 7.88 -17.13
C ILE A 200 2.30 7.37 -17.37
N HIS A 201 2.58 6.87 -18.58
CA HIS A 201 3.89 6.34 -18.93
C HIS A 201 4.98 7.42 -18.77
N ASN A 202 4.74 8.62 -19.30
CA ASN A 202 5.69 9.73 -19.21
C ASN A 202 5.92 10.17 -17.76
N ASP A 203 4.88 10.26 -16.94
CA ASP A 203 5.02 10.57 -15.51
C ASP A 203 5.87 9.52 -14.78
N ILE A 204 5.70 8.23 -15.11
CA ILE A 204 6.52 7.16 -14.53
C ILE A 204 7.99 7.29 -14.97
N GLN A 205 8.24 7.54 -16.26
CA GLN A 205 9.60 7.71 -16.78
C GLN A 205 10.30 8.93 -16.18
N ILE A 206 9.60 10.07 -16.06
CA ILE A 206 10.12 11.28 -15.41
C ILE A 206 10.44 10.99 -13.94
N GLY A 207 9.53 10.32 -13.22
CA GLY A 207 9.76 9.92 -11.83
C GLY A 207 10.98 9.01 -11.66
N LEU A 208 11.13 8.00 -12.53
CA LEU A 208 12.30 7.12 -12.54
C LEU A 208 13.60 7.85 -12.86
N ALA A 209 13.58 8.78 -13.82
CA ALA A 209 14.75 9.59 -14.18
C ALA A 209 15.20 10.50 -13.02
N ASN A 210 14.24 11.09 -12.30
CA ASN A 210 14.52 11.93 -11.13
C ASN A 210 14.98 11.13 -9.92
N LEU A 211 14.44 9.93 -9.72
CA LEU A 211 14.81 9.05 -8.61
C LEU A 211 16.22 8.46 -8.80
N GLY A 212 16.59 8.18 -10.05
CA GLY A 212 17.81 7.47 -10.41
C GLY A 212 17.74 5.96 -10.09
N PRO A 213 18.57 5.13 -10.73
CA PRO A 213 18.70 3.73 -10.32
C PRO A 213 19.33 3.66 -8.92
N PRO A 214 18.78 2.86 -7.99
CA PRO A 214 19.43 2.61 -6.71
C PRO A 214 20.81 1.98 -6.93
N ASP A 215 21.76 2.23 -6.02
CA ASP A 215 23.05 1.54 -6.08
C ASP A 215 22.84 0.04 -5.78
N LEU A 216 22.78 -0.73 -6.85
CA LEU A 216 22.64 -2.17 -6.85
C LEU A 216 23.83 -2.89 -6.19
N MET A 217 24.95 -2.21 -5.90
CA MET A 217 26.14 -2.80 -5.29
C MET A 217 26.26 -2.53 -3.79
N SER A 218 25.36 -1.72 -3.21
CA SER A 218 25.40 -1.42 -1.78
C SER A 218 25.02 -2.66 -0.95
N PRO A 219 25.85 -3.08 0.03
CA PRO A 219 25.53 -4.23 0.87
C PRO A 219 24.23 -3.97 1.63
N MET A 220 23.24 -4.86 1.42
CA MET A 220 21.98 -5.01 2.17
C MET A 220 21.72 -3.91 3.20
N ILE A 221 21.08 -2.81 2.75
CA ILE A 221 20.56 -1.66 3.52
C ILE A 221 20.43 -1.99 5.01
N ASP A 222 21.24 -1.35 5.84
CA ASP A 222 21.35 -1.61 7.27
C ASP A 222 20.01 -1.36 7.98
N ILE A 223 19.64 -2.25 8.90
CA ILE A 223 18.25 -2.41 9.41
C ILE A 223 17.93 -1.40 10.51
N ASP A 224 18.95 -0.86 11.18
CA ASP A 224 18.76 -0.06 12.38
C ASP A 224 18.22 1.36 12.11
N SER A 225 18.08 1.75 10.83
CA SER A 225 17.30 2.90 10.40
C SER A 225 16.88 2.71 8.94
N PRO A 226 15.57 2.72 8.61
CA PRO A 226 15.11 2.75 7.22
C PRO A 226 15.54 4.08 6.60
N GLY A 227 16.77 4.11 6.11
CA GLY A 227 17.37 5.30 5.54
C GLY A 227 16.67 5.71 4.23
N PRO A 228 16.96 6.92 3.72
CA PRO A 228 16.43 7.40 2.44
C PRO A 228 16.63 6.41 1.28
N GLU A 229 17.69 5.61 1.32
CA GLU A 229 18.02 4.59 0.32
C GLU A 229 16.96 3.49 0.20
N LEU A 230 16.34 3.08 1.32
CA LEU A 230 15.28 2.07 1.30
C LEU A 230 14.03 2.61 0.60
N VAL A 231 13.66 3.84 0.93
CA VAL A 231 12.51 4.51 0.29
C VAL A 231 12.75 4.63 -1.20
N VAL A 232 13.97 5.00 -1.62
CA VAL A 232 14.37 5.06 -3.03
C VAL A 232 14.23 3.69 -3.69
N LEU A 233 14.74 2.63 -3.05
CA LEU A 233 14.65 1.27 -3.59
C LEU A 233 13.19 0.79 -3.74
N ILE A 234 12.38 0.89 -2.68
CA ILE A 234 10.98 0.46 -2.70
C ILE A 234 10.22 1.25 -3.77
N THR A 235 10.39 2.58 -3.79
CA THR A 235 9.77 3.45 -4.81
C THR A 235 10.19 3.05 -6.22
N TYR A 236 11.48 2.76 -6.43
CA TYR A 236 11.99 2.31 -7.72
C TYR A 236 11.36 0.99 -8.17
N LEU A 237 11.25 -0.01 -7.28
CA LEU A 237 10.61 -1.30 -7.57
C LEU A 237 9.12 -1.14 -7.90
N TYR A 238 8.41 -0.30 -7.17
CA TYR A 238 7.03 0.04 -7.47
C TYR A 238 6.89 0.71 -8.85
N ALA A 239 7.82 1.59 -9.22
CA ALA A 239 7.78 2.29 -10.50
C ALA A 239 8.05 1.35 -11.68
N GLN A 240 9.02 0.44 -11.54
CA GLN A 240 9.25 -0.63 -12.53
C GLN A 240 8.00 -1.51 -12.67
N THR A 241 7.37 -1.85 -11.55
CA THR A 241 6.13 -2.64 -11.54
C THR A 241 4.97 -1.89 -12.20
N ALA A 242 4.86 -0.58 -12.01
CA ALA A 242 3.82 0.22 -12.65
C ALA A 242 3.91 0.16 -14.19
N LEU A 243 5.12 0.14 -14.75
CA LEU A 243 5.32 -0.08 -16.20
C LEU A 243 4.83 -1.46 -16.66
N ILE A 244 5.15 -2.50 -15.88
CA ILE A 244 4.67 -3.88 -16.13
C ILE A 244 3.14 -3.91 -16.09
N TYR A 245 2.54 -3.30 -15.07
CA TYR A 245 1.09 -3.28 -14.90
C TYR A 245 0.41 -2.54 -16.05
N LEU A 246 0.91 -1.38 -16.45
CA LEU A 246 0.38 -0.64 -17.60
C LEU A 246 0.43 -1.48 -18.89
N HIS A 247 1.54 -2.18 -19.13
CA HIS A 247 1.66 -3.11 -20.27
C HIS A 247 0.59 -4.22 -20.22
N LEU A 248 0.42 -4.84 -19.05
CA LEU A 248 -0.59 -5.89 -18.87
C LEU A 248 -2.01 -5.42 -19.18
N ILE A 249 -2.35 -4.18 -18.81
CA ILE A 249 -3.67 -3.61 -19.11
C ILE A 249 -3.86 -3.38 -20.61
N LEU A 250 -2.81 -2.97 -21.32
CA LEU A 250 -2.89 -2.63 -22.75
C LEU A 250 -2.78 -3.84 -23.68
N HIS A 251 -1.91 -4.78 -23.34
CA HIS A 251 -1.51 -5.86 -24.23
C HIS A 251 -1.86 -7.25 -23.68
N GLY A 252 -2.35 -7.33 -22.44
CA GLY A 252 -2.58 -8.58 -21.75
C GLY A 252 -1.27 -9.33 -21.47
N PHE A 253 -1.36 -10.64 -21.31
CA PHE A 253 -0.22 -11.54 -21.07
C PHE A 253 0.49 -11.94 -22.36
N LYS A 254 0.73 -10.98 -23.25
CA LYS A 254 1.36 -11.18 -24.56
C LYS A 254 2.52 -10.20 -24.73
N ASP A 255 3.52 -10.64 -25.47
CA ASP A 255 4.66 -9.86 -25.95
C ASP A 255 5.30 -8.93 -24.90
N PHE A 256 6.11 -9.49 -24.02
CA PHE A 256 6.76 -8.74 -22.94
C PHE A 256 8.03 -7.99 -23.37
N GLN A 257 8.30 -7.83 -24.68
CA GLN A 257 9.55 -7.19 -25.14
C GLN A 257 9.70 -5.76 -24.59
N HIS A 258 8.60 -4.99 -24.54
CA HIS A 258 8.59 -3.61 -24.05
C HIS A 258 8.77 -3.48 -22.53
N VAL A 259 8.50 -4.56 -21.78
CA VAL A 259 8.62 -4.58 -20.30
C VAL A 259 9.67 -5.56 -19.80
N LYS A 260 10.49 -6.13 -20.70
CA LYS A 260 11.55 -7.09 -20.34
C LYS A 260 12.57 -6.51 -19.37
N ALA A 261 12.96 -5.25 -19.56
CA ALA A 261 13.89 -4.56 -18.66
C ALA A 261 13.29 -4.38 -17.25
N PRO A 262 12.10 -3.79 -17.08
CA PRO A 262 11.40 -3.76 -15.78
C PRO A 262 11.28 -5.11 -15.09
N ILE A 263 10.86 -6.16 -15.82
CA ILE A 263 10.75 -7.52 -15.28
C ILE A 263 12.11 -8.01 -14.77
N THR A 264 13.15 -7.88 -15.59
CA THR A 264 14.51 -8.31 -15.25
C THR A 264 15.03 -7.62 -13.99
N ILE A 265 14.78 -6.31 -13.87
CA ILE A 265 15.17 -5.51 -12.71
C ILE A 265 14.52 -6.07 -11.43
N VAL A 266 13.19 -6.20 -11.42
CA VAL A 266 12.47 -6.69 -10.23
C VAL A 266 12.89 -8.12 -9.88
N THR A 267 12.98 -9.02 -10.87
CA THR A 267 13.45 -10.40 -10.66
C THR A 267 14.85 -10.48 -10.07
N ASN A 268 15.78 -9.64 -10.53
CA ASN A 268 17.14 -9.62 -9.99
C ASN A 268 17.18 -9.19 -8.52
N TYR A 269 16.30 -8.28 -8.10
CA TYR A 269 16.18 -7.94 -6.69
C TYR A 269 15.64 -9.09 -5.85
N VAL A 270 14.63 -9.81 -6.36
CA VAL A 270 14.11 -11.00 -5.66
C VAL A 270 15.19 -12.07 -5.52
N ARG A 271 15.98 -12.32 -6.58
CA ARG A 271 17.09 -13.31 -6.56
C ARG A 271 18.19 -12.98 -5.56
N ARG A 272 18.48 -11.69 -5.34
CA ARG A 272 19.50 -11.24 -4.39
C ARG A 272 19.09 -11.45 -2.93
N GLY A 273 17.81 -11.69 -2.69
CA GLY A 273 17.26 -11.84 -1.35
C GLY A 273 16.83 -10.50 -0.78
N ILE A 274 15.55 -10.40 -0.44
CA ILE A 274 14.98 -9.27 0.29
C ILE A 274 14.88 -9.68 1.76
N LYS A 275 15.33 -8.80 2.66
CA LYS A 275 15.18 -9.00 4.09
C LYS A 275 13.69 -9.22 4.43
N PRO A 276 13.35 -10.20 5.29
CA PRO A 276 11.96 -10.51 5.67
C PRO A 276 11.13 -9.26 6.00
N ASP A 277 11.70 -8.36 6.79
CA ASP A 277 11.07 -7.13 7.28
C ASP A 277 10.54 -6.19 6.17
N PHE A 278 11.08 -6.28 4.96
CA PHE A 278 10.66 -5.44 3.83
C PHE A 278 9.70 -6.14 2.86
N ARG A 279 9.45 -7.44 3.04
CA ARG A 279 8.56 -8.20 2.16
C ARG A 279 7.12 -7.68 2.19
N PRO A 280 6.52 -7.32 3.35
CA PRO A 280 5.15 -6.80 3.39
C PRO A 280 4.98 -5.53 2.54
N ALA A 281 6.00 -4.67 2.51
CA ALA A 281 6.01 -3.46 1.70
C ALA A 281 6.09 -3.73 0.20
N LEU A 282 6.53 -4.92 -0.23
CA LEU A 282 6.78 -5.25 -1.64
C LEU A 282 5.82 -6.31 -2.22
N VAL A 283 4.75 -6.64 -1.49
CA VAL A 283 3.74 -7.63 -1.92
C VAL A 283 3.16 -7.30 -3.29
N LEU A 284 2.79 -6.03 -3.54
CA LEU A 284 2.20 -5.64 -4.83
C LEU A 284 3.21 -5.75 -6.00
N PRO A 285 4.44 -5.19 -5.89
CA PRO A 285 5.52 -5.44 -6.85
C PRO A 285 5.71 -6.91 -7.22
N PHE A 286 5.79 -7.78 -6.20
CA PHE A 286 6.02 -9.20 -6.42
C PHE A 286 4.82 -9.93 -6.98
N TYR A 287 3.61 -9.56 -6.59
CA TYR A 287 2.39 -10.10 -7.17
C TYR A 287 2.31 -9.83 -8.68
N ILE A 288 2.50 -8.56 -9.09
CA ILE A 288 2.41 -8.17 -10.50
C ILE A 288 3.56 -8.76 -11.30
N CYS A 289 4.81 -8.59 -10.85
CA CYS A 289 5.96 -9.12 -11.58
C CYS A 289 5.95 -10.65 -11.63
N GLY A 290 5.62 -11.32 -10.53
CA GLY A 290 5.50 -12.78 -10.44
C GLY A 290 4.46 -13.37 -11.40
N SER A 291 3.48 -12.57 -11.85
CA SER A 291 2.48 -12.99 -12.84
C SER A 291 3.01 -13.04 -14.28
N VAL A 292 4.15 -12.40 -14.57
CA VAL A 292 4.72 -12.27 -15.93
C VAL A 292 6.12 -12.86 -16.10
N VAL A 293 6.77 -13.29 -15.03
CA VAL A 293 8.08 -13.94 -15.11
C VAL A 293 8.00 -15.32 -15.78
N ASP A 294 9.13 -15.73 -16.35
CA ASP A 294 9.32 -17.05 -16.92
C ASP A 294 9.11 -18.15 -15.87
N GLU A 295 8.76 -19.36 -16.31
CA GLU A 295 8.43 -20.47 -15.42
C GLU A 295 9.53 -20.78 -14.40
N GLY A 296 10.80 -20.62 -14.77
CA GLY A 296 11.95 -20.84 -13.89
C GLY A 296 12.05 -19.87 -12.71
N ASP A 297 11.45 -18.68 -12.81
CA ASP A 297 11.45 -17.68 -11.73
C ASP A 297 10.14 -17.66 -10.93
N ARG A 298 9.07 -18.32 -11.39
CA ARG A 298 7.78 -18.31 -10.67
C ARG A 298 7.89 -18.88 -9.26
N ASP A 299 8.66 -19.94 -9.08
CA ASP A 299 8.84 -20.58 -7.77
C ASP A 299 9.63 -19.68 -6.81
N LEU A 300 10.54 -18.86 -7.34
CA LEU A 300 11.23 -17.84 -6.55
C LEU A 300 10.23 -16.82 -5.98
N PHE A 301 9.36 -16.24 -6.83
CA PHE A 301 8.36 -15.28 -6.36
C PHE A 301 7.35 -15.91 -5.40
N ARG A 302 6.91 -17.15 -5.67
CA ARG A 302 6.05 -17.90 -4.75
C ARG A 302 6.71 -18.06 -3.39
N SER A 303 7.98 -18.49 -3.35
CA SER A 303 8.71 -18.71 -2.09
C SER A 303 8.81 -17.45 -1.23
N VAL A 304 8.99 -16.28 -1.86
CA VAL A 304 9.08 -14.99 -1.16
C VAL A 304 7.72 -14.55 -0.63
N LEU A 305 6.64 -14.81 -1.38
CA LEU A 305 5.27 -14.46 -0.98
C LEU A 305 4.64 -15.45 0.02
N SER A 306 5.13 -16.70 0.06
CA SER A 306 4.65 -17.74 0.98
C SER A 306 5.44 -17.80 2.29
N GLY A 307 6.47 -16.98 2.45
CA GLY A 307 7.20 -16.90 3.72
C GLY A 307 6.35 -16.26 4.81
N PRO A 308 6.48 -16.68 6.08
CA PRO A 308 5.87 -15.94 7.18
C PRO A 308 6.39 -14.49 7.19
N PRO A 309 5.54 -13.52 7.63
CA PRO A 309 5.97 -12.13 7.81
C PRO A 309 7.15 -12.04 8.79
#